data_AF-A0AB37WAJ7-F1
#
_entry.id   AF-A0AB37WAJ7-F1
#
_cell.length_a   1.000
_cell.length_b   1.000
_cell.length_c   1.000
_cell.angle_alpha   90.00
_cell.angle_beta   90.00
_cell.angle_gamma   90.00
#
_symmetry.space_group_name_H-M   'P 1'
#
loop_
_entity.id
_entity.type
_entity.pdbx_description
1 polymer ?
#
loop_
_entity_poly.entity_id
_entity_poly.type
_entity_poly.pdbx_seq_one_letter_code
_entity_poly.pdbx_strand_id
1 'polypeptide(L)'
;MAPAKQNAKPVFKTSSPFAETKWPEVSREDEEVILELLCNLTTPLGDHRRNHIHPSRGKKRRRNTNSSNDNPTMTETAPSVPDIGEHLLVGLNSVTRHLEALAANNAPSTAFVANQKLTKDLVQLNLAGKAGNGAEEKETPEKHPEAALKPLSMVILTHPKPSLSPAHAHLPTLIHLATLSSTLATPKTFKTVTRLVPVQTSADSRLASSLHIPRVGAIAIYEGAPGAKTLEEYVREHVGLTECKWIDEAMSAEWKGLNVKNEIPGAK
;
A
#
# COMPACT_ATOMS: atom_id res chain seq x y z
N MET A 1 -24.14 -23.54 -58.08
CA MET A 1 -22.78 -23.09 -57.70
C MET A 1 -22.70 -23.09 -56.18
N ALA A 2 -21.90 -23.98 -55.58
CA ALA A 2 -21.62 -23.92 -54.14
C ALA A 2 -20.62 -22.78 -53.87
N PRO A 3 -20.77 -21.99 -52.79
CA PRO A 3 -19.81 -20.95 -52.47
C PRO A 3 -18.49 -21.57 -52.00
N ALA A 4 -17.38 -21.08 -52.56
CA ALA A 4 -16.04 -21.52 -52.18
C ALA A 4 -15.77 -21.21 -50.69
N LYS A 5 -15.34 -22.22 -49.93
CA LYS A 5 -14.86 -22.05 -48.55
C LYS A 5 -13.68 -21.09 -48.57
N GLN A 6 -13.84 -19.89 -48.02
CA GLN A 6 -12.73 -19.00 -47.78
C GLN A 6 -11.86 -19.57 -46.66
N ASN A 7 -10.61 -19.91 -46.97
CA ASN A 7 -9.63 -20.33 -45.98
C ASN A 7 -9.31 -19.12 -45.08
N ALA A 8 -9.65 -19.22 -43.80
CA ALA A 8 -9.40 -18.14 -42.86
C ALA A 8 -7.88 -17.92 -42.69
N LYS A 9 -7.48 -16.64 -42.65
CA LYS A 9 -6.08 -16.25 -42.48
C LYS A 9 -5.62 -16.60 -41.05
N PRO A 10 -4.39 -17.10 -40.86
CA PRO A 10 -3.87 -17.39 -39.53
C PRO A 10 -3.76 -16.09 -38.71
N VAL A 11 -4.22 -16.15 -37.45
CA VAL A 11 -4.10 -15.06 -36.48
C VAL A 11 -3.01 -15.42 -35.49
N PHE A 12 -2.01 -14.56 -35.38
CA PHE A 12 -0.91 -14.69 -34.43
C PHE A 12 -1.22 -13.84 -33.20
N LYS A 13 -1.30 -14.46 -32.03
CA LYS A 13 -1.50 -13.78 -30.75
C LYS A 13 -0.22 -13.87 -29.94
N THR A 14 0.26 -12.73 -29.44
CA THR A 14 1.40 -12.69 -28.53
C THR A 14 0.91 -12.71 -27.08
N SER A 15 1.72 -13.30 -26.19
CA SER A 15 1.46 -13.29 -24.75
C SER A 15 2.76 -13.04 -23.98
N SER A 16 2.66 -12.66 -22.70
CA SER A 16 3.84 -12.50 -21.86
C SER A 16 4.57 -13.84 -21.73
N PRO A 17 5.91 -13.88 -21.92
CA PRO A 17 6.70 -15.08 -21.67
C PRO A 17 7.02 -15.28 -20.17
N PHE A 18 6.73 -14.28 -19.34
CA PHE A 18 7.00 -14.32 -17.90
C PHE A 18 5.89 -15.02 -17.12
N ALA A 19 6.24 -15.57 -15.95
CA ALA A 19 5.29 -16.19 -15.04
C ALA A 19 4.18 -15.24 -14.58
N GLU A 20 2.99 -15.78 -14.36
CA GLU A 20 1.88 -15.00 -13.79
C GLU A 20 2.08 -14.81 -12.28
N THR A 21 1.68 -13.63 -11.80
CA THR A 21 1.62 -13.31 -10.37
C THR A 21 0.52 -14.13 -9.70
N LYS A 22 0.85 -14.83 -8.61
CA LYS A 22 -0.14 -15.56 -7.82
C LYS A 22 -0.59 -14.75 -6.61
N TRP A 23 -1.90 -14.62 -6.49
CA TRP A 23 -2.54 -14.04 -5.32
C TRP A 23 -2.73 -15.12 -4.26
N PRO A 24 -2.53 -14.81 -2.97
CA PRO A 24 -2.82 -15.77 -1.90
C PRO A 24 -4.32 -16.03 -1.83
N GLU A 25 -4.68 -17.29 -1.61
CA GLU A 25 -6.05 -17.73 -1.36
C GLU A 25 -6.29 -17.78 0.14
N VAL A 26 -7.46 -17.31 0.59
CA VAL A 26 -7.87 -17.28 1.99
C VAL A 26 -9.20 -18.01 2.10
N SER A 27 -9.34 -18.92 3.07
CA SER A 27 -10.61 -19.60 3.31
C SER A 27 -11.65 -18.62 3.86
N ARG A 28 -12.94 -18.91 3.66
CA ARG A 28 -14.01 -18.03 4.16
C ARG A 28 -14.04 -17.98 5.68
N GLU A 29 -13.78 -19.09 6.34
CA GLU A 29 -13.74 -19.20 7.80
C GLU A 29 -12.60 -18.34 8.36
N ASP A 30 -11.41 -18.43 7.76
CA ASP A 30 -10.25 -17.62 8.15
C ASP A 30 -10.49 -16.13 7.91
N GLU A 31 -11.15 -15.79 6.80
CA GLU A 31 -11.50 -14.42 6.46
C GLU A 31 -12.40 -13.79 7.54
N GLU A 32 -13.39 -14.53 8.06
CA GLU A 32 -14.28 -14.05 9.13
C GLU A 32 -13.53 -13.82 10.45
N VAL A 33 -12.64 -14.74 10.82
CA VAL A 33 -11.81 -14.61 12.04
C VAL A 33 -10.84 -13.43 11.92
N ILE A 34 -10.16 -13.29 10.78
CA ILE A 34 -9.26 -12.16 10.49
C ILE A 34 -10.03 -10.85 10.57
N LEU A 35 -11.23 -10.80 10.01
CA LEU A 35 -12.09 -9.62 10.02
C LEU A 35 -12.54 -9.25 11.44
N GLU A 36 -12.88 -10.22 12.27
CA GLU A 36 -13.25 -9.98 13.67
C GLU A 36 -12.08 -9.42 14.48
N LEU A 37 -10.91 -10.05 14.39
CA LEU A 37 -9.69 -9.58 15.03
C LEU A 37 -9.30 -8.17 14.57
N LEU A 38 -9.44 -7.89 13.28
CA LEU A 38 -9.18 -6.58 12.71
C LEU A 38 -10.16 -5.53 13.22
N CYS A 39 -11.47 -5.83 13.26
CA CYS A 39 -12.48 -4.92 13.81
C CYS A 39 -12.21 -4.60 15.28
N ASN A 40 -11.80 -5.59 16.08
CA ASN A 40 -11.44 -5.39 17.48
C ASN A 40 -10.21 -4.46 17.62
N LEU A 41 -9.22 -4.60 16.73
CA LEU A 41 -8.04 -3.74 16.68
C LEU A 41 -8.38 -2.29 16.26
N THR A 42 -9.32 -2.11 15.33
CA THR A 42 -9.66 -0.79 14.75
C THR A 42 -10.75 -0.03 15.51
N THR A 43 -11.55 -0.70 16.33
CA THR A 43 -12.63 -0.08 17.13
C THR A 43 -12.15 1.09 18.00
N PRO A 44 -11.07 1.00 18.80
CA PRO A 44 -10.60 2.14 19.59
C PRO A 44 -10.19 3.34 18.72
N LEU A 45 -9.70 3.10 17.51
CA LEU A 45 -9.39 4.16 16.55
C LEU A 45 -10.67 4.82 16.01
N GLY A 46 -11.72 4.04 15.74
CA GLY A 46 -13.02 4.55 15.33
C GLY A 46 -13.74 5.35 16.41
N ASP A 47 -13.70 4.90 17.66
CA ASP A 47 -14.29 5.62 18.80
C ASP A 47 -13.58 6.96 19.03
N HIS A 48 -12.25 6.97 18.93
CA HIS A 48 -11.49 8.22 18.98
C HIS A 48 -11.91 9.17 17.86
N ARG A 49 -12.05 8.68 16.62
CA ARG A 49 -12.52 9.49 15.48
C ARG A 49 -13.94 10.03 15.71
N ARG A 50 -14.85 9.20 16.21
CA ARG A 50 -16.24 9.59 16.48
C ARG A 50 -16.33 10.70 17.52
N ASN A 51 -15.55 10.59 18.60
CA ASN A 51 -15.66 11.49 19.74
C ASN A 51 -14.85 12.77 19.56
N HIS A 52 -13.75 12.74 18.79
CA HIS A 52 -12.80 13.85 18.71
C HIS A 52 -12.63 14.45 17.30
N ILE A 53 -12.97 13.73 16.23
CA ILE A 53 -12.89 14.27 14.86
C ILE A 53 -14.28 14.70 14.43
N HIS A 54 -14.58 15.98 14.62
CA HIS A 54 -15.82 16.54 14.11
C HIS A 54 -15.77 16.55 12.56
N PRO A 55 -16.77 15.97 11.86
CA PRO A 55 -16.84 16.02 10.42
C PRO A 55 -16.77 17.47 9.94
N SER A 56 -15.92 17.77 8.95
CA SER A 56 -15.86 19.13 8.43
C SER A 56 -17.21 19.47 7.81
N ARG A 57 -17.90 20.48 8.37
CA ARG A 57 -19.12 21.01 7.76
C ARG A 57 -18.67 21.65 6.46
N GLY A 58 -18.85 20.94 5.35
CA GLY A 58 -18.40 21.36 4.03
C GLY A 58 -18.65 22.84 3.82
N LYS A 59 -17.61 23.56 3.39
CA LYS A 59 -17.63 25.02 3.27
C LYS A 59 -18.59 25.41 2.15
N LYS A 60 -19.89 25.54 2.46
CA LYS A 60 -20.82 26.27 1.61
C LYS A 60 -20.25 27.69 1.55
N ARG A 61 -19.74 28.05 0.38
CA ARG A 61 -19.21 29.38 0.06
C ARG A 61 -20.36 30.38 0.18
N ARG A 62 -20.65 30.81 1.42
CA ARG A 62 -21.60 31.87 1.72
C ARG A 62 -20.90 33.18 1.47
N ARG A 63 -21.45 33.96 0.54
CA ARG A 63 -21.11 35.36 0.31
C ARG A 63 -21.28 36.10 1.65
N ASN A 64 -20.19 36.72 2.12
CA ASN A 64 -20.09 37.35 3.43
C ASN A 64 -21.21 38.39 3.65
N THR A 65 -21.92 38.25 4.76
CA THR A 65 -22.53 39.38 5.48
C THR A 65 -22.02 39.30 6.90
N ASN A 66 -21.30 40.34 7.32
CA ASN A 66 -20.64 40.47 8.62
C ASN A 66 -21.59 40.13 9.77
N SER A 67 -21.15 39.27 10.70
CA SER A 67 -21.61 39.31 12.10
C SER A 67 -20.55 38.68 12.99
N SER A 68 -20.01 39.57 13.82
CA SER A 68 -19.31 39.49 15.10
C SER A 68 -18.90 38.12 15.67
N ASN A 69 -17.62 38.13 16.09
CA ASN A 69 -17.04 37.32 17.15
C ASN A 69 -17.98 37.19 18.35
N ASP A 70 -18.14 35.95 18.85
CA ASP A 70 -18.03 35.64 20.27
C ASP A 70 -17.56 34.19 20.42
N ASN A 71 -16.31 34.05 20.89
CA ASN A 71 -15.78 32.80 21.44
C ASN A 71 -16.19 32.70 22.91
N PRO A 72 -16.44 31.48 23.40
CA PRO A 72 -15.84 31.14 24.68
C PRO A 72 -14.95 29.90 24.55
N THR A 73 -13.72 30.11 24.95
CA THR A 73 -12.70 29.16 25.42
C THR A 73 -13.30 27.97 26.18
N MET A 74 -12.94 26.76 25.77
CA MET A 74 -12.74 25.63 26.68
C MET A 74 -11.44 24.92 26.29
N THR A 75 -10.45 25.13 27.14
CA THR A 75 -9.20 24.37 27.24
C THR A 75 -9.53 22.97 27.72
N GLU A 76 -9.43 21.97 26.87
CA GLU A 76 -9.44 20.57 27.27
C GLU A 76 -8.25 19.89 26.58
N THR A 77 -7.33 19.42 27.40
CA THR A 77 -6.04 18.80 27.04
C THR A 77 -6.28 17.71 26.01
N ALA A 78 -5.72 17.86 24.80
CA ALA A 78 -5.87 16.89 23.72
C ALA A 78 -5.45 15.49 24.22
N PRO A 79 -6.37 14.50 24.31
CA PRO A 79 -5.99 13.14 24.65
C PRO A 79 -5.12 12.57 23.53
N SER A 80 -4.07 11.85 23.91
CA SER A 80 -3.12 11.21 23.00
C SER A 80 -3.87 10.33 21.98
N VAL A 81 -3.57 10.51 20.70
CA VAL A 81 -4.06 9.63 19.63
C VAL A 81 -3.75 8.19 20.05
N PRO A 82 -4.69 7.23 19.91
CA PRO A 82 -4.43 5.84 20.27
C PRO A 82 -3.14 5.35 19.62
N ASP A 83 -2.27 4.68 20.37
CA ASP A 83 -0.97 4.18 19.89
C ASP A 83 -1.08 3.35 18.60
N ILE A 84 -2.23 2.70 18.37
CA ILE A 84 -2.52 1.93 17.16
C ILE A 84 -2.67 2.79 15.89
N GLY A 85 -3.03 4.07 16.02
CA GLY A 85 -3.22 4.98 14.90
C GLY A 85 -1.94 5.24 14.11
N GLU A 86 -0.79 5.31 14.79
CA GLU A 86 0.53 5.45 14.15
C GLU A 86 1.02 4.14 13.51
N HIS A 87 0.43 3.03 13.93
CA HIS A 87 0.80 1.69 13.48
C HIS A 87 -0.14 1.13 12.39
N LEU A 88 -1.01 1.98 11.83
CA LEU A 88 -1.99 1.62 10.81
C LEU A 88 -1.96 2.59 9.62
N LEU A 89 -1.90 2.05 8.40
CA LEU A 89 -2.18 2.78 7.18
C LEU A 89 -3.59 2.45 6.71
N VAL A 90 -4.37 3.48 6.39
CA VAL A 90 -5.73 3.33 5.89
C VAL A 90 -5.85 4.00 4.52
N GLY A 91 -6.47 3.29 3.59
CA GLY A 91 -6.72 3.72 2.22
C GLY A 91 -5.66 3.24 1.22
N LEU A 92 -6.12 2.94 0.00
CA LEU A 92 -5.29 2.36 -1.06
C LEU A 92 -4.05 3.21 -1.36
N ASN A 93 -4.21 4.52 -1.55
CA ASN A 93 -3.09 5.40 -1.91
C ASN A 93 -2.01 5.48 -0.82
N SER A 94 -2.42 5.43 0.45
CA SER A 94 -1.49 5.43 1.58
C SER A 94 -0.66 4.15 1.59
N VAL A 95 -1.33 3.01 1.36
CA VAL A 95 -0.69 1.68 1.29
C VAL A 95 0.24 1.59 0.08
N THR A 96 -0.22 1.97 -1.11
CA THR A 96 0.58 1.91 -2.34
C THR A 96 1.81 2.80 -2.23
N ARG A 97 1.65 4.06 -1.78
CA ARG A 97 2.79 5.00 -1.63
C ARG A 97 3.83 4.49 -0.63
N HIS A 98 3.39 3.87 0.46
CA HIS A 98 4.31 3.27 1.44
C HIS A 98 5.06 2.07 0.85
N LEU A 99 4.35 1.18 0.14
CA LEU A 99 4.95 0.04 -0.53
C LEU A 99 5.91 0.46 -1.66
N GLU A 100 5.57 1.49 -2.43
CA GLU A 100 6.45 2.07 -3.45
C GLU A 100 7.74 2.61 -2.84
N ALA A 101 7.64 3.32 -1.70
CA ALA A 101 8.81 3.86 -1.02
C ALA A 101 9.70 2.74 -0.44
N LEU A 102 9.12 1.68 0.12
CA LEU A 102 9.86 0.48 0.54
C LEU A 102 10.51 -0.24 -0.64
N ALA A 103 9.78 -0.41 -1.74
CA ALA A 103 10.30 -1.02 -2.96
C ALA A 103 11.45 -0.20 -3.56
N ALA A 104 11.37 1.13 -3.55
CA ALA A 104 12.43 2.00 -4.04
C ALA A 104 13.70 1.91 -3.18
N ASN A 105 13.55 1.81 -1.85
CA ASN A 105 14.68 1.61 -0.94
C ASN A 105 15.36 0.25 -1.12
N ASN A 106 14.58 -0.76 -1.47
CA ASN A 106 15.06 -2.13 -1.63
C ASN A 106 15.47 -2.48 -3.08
N ALA A 107 15.17 -1.60 -4.03
CA ALA A 107 15.53 -1.80 -5.43
C ALA A 107 17.06 -1.82 -5.59
N PRO A 108 17.61 -2.77 -6.35
CA PRO A 108 19.05 -2.81 -6.62
C PRO A 108 19.47 -1.54 -7.38
N SER A 109 20.65 -1.01 -7.07
CA SER A 109 21.20 0.22 -7.67
C SER A 109 21.32 0.18 -9.21
N THR A 110 21.18 -1.00 -9.83
CA THR A 110 21.16 -1.19 -11.28
C THR A 110 19.85 -0.73 -11.94
N ALA A 111 18.80 -0.46 -11.17
CA ALA A 111 17.47 -0.20 -11.72
C ALA A 111 17.33 1.17 -12.44
N PHE A 112 18.00 2.26 -12.04
CA PHE A 112 17.98 3.53 -12.80
C PHE A 112 19.14 4.48 -12.44
N VAL A 113 20.14 4.61 -13.33
CA VAL A 113 21.09 5.74 -13.38
C VAL A 113 20.48 6.82 -14.28
N ALA A 114 19.65 7.73 -13.75
CA ALA A 114 19.22 8.91 -14.52
C ALA A 114 18.82 10.14 -13.70
N ASN A 115 18.30 10.00 -12.46
CA ASN A 115 17.73 11.15 -11.73
C ASN A 115 18.53 11.63 -10.50
N GLN A 116 19.70 11.06 -10.21
CA GLN A 116 20.54 11.56 -9.09
C GLN A 116 21.30 12.85 -9.40
N LYS A 117 21.42 13.27 -10.67
CA LYS A 117 22.12 14.53 -11.01
C LYS A 117 21.26 15.78 -10.77
N LEU A 118 19.95 15.68 -10.96
CA LEU A 118 19.03 16.82 -10.84
C LEU A 118 18.81 17.27 -9.39
N THR A 119 18.93 16.37 -8.42
CA THR A 119 18.78 16.71 -6.99
C THR A 119 20.04 17.35 -6.40
N LYS A 120 21.23 17.00 -6.89
CA LYS A 120 22.49 17.57 -6.38
C LYS A 120 22.69 19.03 -6.81
N ASP A 121 22.30 19.38 -8.04
CA ASP A 121 22.47 20.76 -8.54
C ASP A 121 21.53 21.78 -7.85
N LEU A 122 20.33 21.35 -7.42
CA LEU A 122 19.40 22.20 -6.66
C LEU A 122 19.82 22.42 -5.20
N VAL A 123 20.58 21.50 -4.62
CA VAL A 123 21.12 21.64 -3.26
C VAL A 123 22.36 22.54 -3.27
N GLN A 124 23.20 22.47 -4.31
CA GLN A 124 24.42 23.27 -4.40
C GLN A 124 24.16 24.79 -4.50
N LEU A 125 23.07 25.21 -5.15
CA LEU A 125 22.70 26.62 -5.31
C LEU A 125 22.14 27.26 -4.02
N ASN A 126 21.65 26.46 -3.07
CA ASN A 126 21.06 26.96 -1.83
C ASN A 126 22.07 27.16 -0.69
N LEU A 127 23.34 26.75 -0.84
CA LEU A 127 24.38 26.94 0.18
C LEU A 127 25.27 28.19 -0.01
N ALA A 128 25.15 28.92 -1.12
CA ALA A 128 26.03 30.05 -1.41
C ALA A 128 25.48 31.44 -1.00
N GLY A 129 24.30 31.52 -0.38
CA GLY A 129 23.58 32.78 -0.23
C GLY A 129 22.91 33.03 1.12
N LYS A 130 23.69 33.17 2.21
CA LYS A 130 23.37 34.12 3.30
C LYS A 130 24.50 34.20 4.34
N ALA A 131 25.23 35.30 4.30
CA ALA A 131 26.12 35.76 5.37
C ALA A 131 25.52 37.03 6.01
N GLY A 132 25.50 37.09 7.35
CA GLY A 132 25.18 38.24 8.22
C GLY A 132 23.67 38.44 8.49
N ASN A 133 23.15 38.67 9.70
CA ASN A 133 23.70 38.98 11.03
C ASN A 133 22.61 38.72 12.10
N GLY A 134 23.02 38.46 13.36
CA GLY A 134 22.30 38.93 14.56
C GLY A 134 21.46 37.90 15.31
N ALA A 135 21.91 37.54 16.51
CA ALA A 135 21.36 36.54 17.42
C ALA A 135 20.04 36.93 18.11
N GLU A 136 19.14 35.96 18.26
CA GLU A 136 18.37 35.71 19.49
C GLU A 136 18.24 34.18 19.63
N GLU A 137 18.64 33.68 20.80
CA GLU A 137 18.68 32.26 21.15
C GLU A 137 17.27 31.68 21.32
N LYS A 138 16.95 30.65 20.53
CA LYS A 138 16.01 29.60 20.95
C LYS A 138 16.22 28.32 20.15
N GLU A 139 16.70 27.32 20.86
CA GLU A 139 16.43 25.88 20.70
C GLU A 139 16.68 25.29 19.30
N THR A 140 17.89 24.74 19.18
CA THR A 140 18.27 23.50 18.50
C THR A 140 17.27 22.92 17.48
N PRO A 141 17.61 22.91 16.18
CA PRO A 141 16.83 22.15 15.21
C PRO A 141 17.07 20.66 15.45
N GLU A 142 16.04 19.96 15.89
CA GLU A 142 16.02 18.50 15.89
C GLU A 142 16.22 18.02 14.45
N LYS A 143 17.45 17.61 14.15
CA LYS A 143 17.77 16.73 13.04
C LYS A 143 17.05 15.40 13.28
N HIS A 144 15.81 15.29 12.81
CA HIS A 144 15.21 13.98 12.60
C HIS A 144 16.15 13.21 11.66
N PRO A 145 16.66 12.03 12.07
CA PRO A 145 17.39 11.17 11.15
C PRO A 145 16.42 10.82 10.02
N GLU A 146 16.89 10.94 8.79
CA GLU A 146 16.24 10.47 7.56
C GLU A 146 15.50 9.14 7.83
N ALA A 147 14.17 9.21 8.00
CA ALA A 147 13.43 8.20 8.74
C ALA A 147 13.38 6.89 7.95
N ALA A 148 14.06 5.86 8.46
CA ALA A 148 13.97 4.51 7.94
C ALA A 148 12.48 4.08 7.89
N LEU A 149 11.99 3.74 6.70
CA LEU A 149 10.60 3.34 6.51
C LEU A 149 10.32 2.05 7.29
N LYS A 150 9.24 2.06 8.08
CA LYS A 150 8.82 0.88 8.86
C LYS A 150 8.31 -0.23 7.93
N PRO A 151 8.71 -1.50 8.12
CA PRO A 151 8.18 -2.63 7.37
C PRO A 151 6.72 -2.90 7.71
N LEU A 152 5.99 -3.50 6.78
CA LEU A 152 4.59 -3.89 6.95
C LEU A 152 4.50 -5.37 7.30
N SER A 153 3.66 -5.73 8.27
CA SER A 153 3.36 -7.14 8.54
C SER A 153 2.32 -7.70 7.58
N MET A 154 1.28 -6.91 7.28
CA MET A 154 0.22 -7.35 6.37
C MET A 154 -0.48 -6.18 5.68
N VAL A 155 -1.06 -6.48 4.52
CA VAL A 155 -1.89 -5.60 3.71
C VAL A 155 -3.19 -6.31 3.43
N ILE A 156 -4.31 -5.69 3.80
CA ILE A 156 -5.66 -6.24 3.73
C ILE A 156 -6.43 -5.43 2.69
N LEU A 157 -7.05 -6.10 1.73
CA LEU A 157 -7.76 -5.47 0.62
C LEU A 157 -9.20 -5.94 0.55
N THR A 158 -10.14 -4.99 0.54
CA THR A 158 -11.56 -5.31 0.40
C THR A 158 -12.01 -5.02 -1.03
N HIS A 159 -11.82 -5.98 -1.93
CA HIS A 159 -12.17 -5.84 -3.35
C HIS A 159 -12.57 -7.18 -3.96
N PRO A 160 -13.63 -7.25 -4.80
CA PRO A 160 -14.17 -8.54 -5.25
C PRO A 160 -13.24 -9.33 -6.17
N LYS A 161 -12.46 -8.63 -7.01
CA LYS A 161 -11.49 -9.23 -7.96
C LYS A 161 -10.24 -8.35 -8.06
N PRO A 162 -9.35 -8.36 -7.05
CA PRO A 162 -8.23 -7.42 -6.99
C PRO A 162 -7.21 -7.65 -8.11
N SER A 163 -7.06 -8.89 -8.58
CA SER A 163 -6.18 -9.24 -9.71
C SER A 163 -6.59 -8.62 -11.06
N LEU A 164 -7.89 -8.36 -11.27
CA LEU A 164 -8.41 -7.77 -12.51
C LEU A 164 -8.54 -6.26 -12.44
N SER A 165 -8.42 -5.68 -11.25
CA SER A 165 -8.57 -4.25 -11.03
C SER A 165 -7.22 -3.56 -11.25
N PRO A 166 -7.08 -2.64 -12.22
CA PRO A 166 -5.80 -1.96 -12.48
C PRO A 166 -5.24 -1.25 -11.24
N ALA A 167 -6.13 -0.78 -10.36
CA ALA A 167 -5.78 -0.12 -9.11
C ALA A 167 -5.20 -1.07 -8.04
N HIS A 168 -5.37 -2.39 -8.16
CA HIS A 168 -4.93 -3.37 -7.15
C HIS A 168 -3.99 -4.44 -7.72
N ALA A 169 -4.03 -4.69 -9.04
CA ALA A 169 -3.28 -5.74 -9.72
C ALA A 169 -1.76 -5.68 -9.47
N HIS A 170 -1.23 -4.49 -9.18
CA HIS A 170 0.19 -4.23 -8.96
C HIS A 170 0.65 -4.44 -7.50
N LEU A 171 -0.27 -4.62 -6.54
CA LEU A 171 0.07 -4.75 -5.12
C LEU A 171 0.96 -5.95 -4.79
N PRO A 172 0.71 -7.16 -5.33
CA PRO A 172 1.64 -8.28 -5.21
C PRO A 172 3.08 -7.92 -5.59
N THR A 173 3.24 -7.25 -6.73
CA THR A 173 4.54 -6.83 -7.26
C THR A 173 5.22 -5.88 -6.30
N LEU A 174 4.50 -4.87 -5.79
CA LEU A 174 5.07 -3.92 -4.83
C LEU A 174 5.48 -4.60 -3.52
N ILE A 175 4.68 -5.56 -3.03
CA ILE A 175 5.00 -6.33 -1.83
C ILE A 175 6.26 -7.18 -2.04
N HIS A 176 6.39 -7.85 -3.18
CA HIS A 176 7.59 -8.62 -3.52
C HIS A 176 8.83 -7.73 -3.59
N LEU A 177 8.75 -6.60 -4.31
CA LEU A 177 9.86 -5.64 -4.39
C LEU A 177 10.23 -5.05 -3.02
N ALA A 178 9.24 -4.73 -2.19
CA ALA A 178 9.44 -4.24 -0.83
C ALA A 178 10.06 -5.29 0.11
N THR A 179 10.12 -6.57 -0.26
CA THR A 179 10.69 -7.64 0.57
C THR A 179 12.03 -8.19 0.05
N LEU A 180 12.48 -7.77 -1.15
CA LEU A 180 13.71 -8.25 -1.79
C LEU A 180 14.98 -8.12 -0.95
N SER A 181 15.14 -7.05 -0.16
CA SER A 181 16.33 -6.88 0.69
C SER A 181 16.31 -7.73 1.95
N SER A 182 15.14 -8.27 2.32
CA SER A 182 14.95 -9.09 3.52
C SER A 182 15.30 -10.57 3.25
N THR A 183 15.27 -11.03 2.00
CA THR A 183 15.43 -12.45 1.60
C THR A 183 16.86 -13.01 1.72
N LEU A 184 17.79 -12.34 2.41
CA LEU A 184 19.05 -12.94 2.83
C LEU A 184 18.76 -14.07 3.82
N ALA A 185 18.66 -15.28 3.27
CA ALA A 185 18.00 -16.44 3.83
C ALA A 185 18.46 -16.81 5.25
N THR A 186 17.69 -16.37 6.24
CA THR A 186 17.66 -16.98 7.57
C THR A 186 16.23 -17.44 7.88
N PRO A 187 16.02 -18.57 8.58
CA PRO A 187 14.68 -19.11 8.85
C PRO A 187 13.79 -18.17 9.68
N LYS A 188 14.35 -17.13 10.31
CA LYS A 188 13.60 -16.06 11.00
C LYS A 188 12.94 -15.06 10.04
N THR A 189 13.42 -14.95 8.80
CA THR A 189 12.95 -13.99 7.79
C THR A 189 11.55 -14.29 7.26
N PHE A 190 11.15 -15.57 7.14
CA PHE A 190 9.80 -15.92 6.66
C PHE A 190 8.67 -15.39 7.56
N LYS A 191 8.99 -15.12 8.84
CA LYS A 191 8.06 -14.51 9.80
C LYS A 191 7.86 -13.02 9.56
N THR A 192 8.78 -12.31 8.90
CA THR A 192 8.71 -10.85 8.72
C THR A 192 8.24 -10.43 7.33
N VAL A 193 7.82 -11.39 6.48
CA VAL A 193 7.35 -11.09 5.12
C VAL A 193 5.91 -10.58 5.16
N THR A 194 5.70 -9.41 4.55
CA THR A 194 4.37 -8.80 4.39
C THR A 194 3.38 -9.78 3.75
N ARG A 195 2.28 -10.07 4.46
CA ARG A 195 1.19 -10.91 3.93
C ARG A 195 0.15 -10.06 3.21
N LEU A 196 -0.30 -10.52 2.04
CA LEU A 196 -1.43 -9.91 1.34
C LEU A 196 -2.69 -10.71 1.67
N VAL A 197 -3.73 -10.05 2.17
CA VAL A 197 -4.98 -10.69 2.55
C VAL A 197 -6.10 -10.10 1.69
N PRO A 198 -6.48 -10.77 0.59
CA PRO A 198 -7.68 -10.40 -0.13
C PRO A 198 -8.92 -10.81 0.68
N VAL A 199 -9.80 -9.86 0.92
CA VAL A 199 -11.04 -10.03 1.69
C VAL A 199 -12.21 -9.66 0.79
N GLN A 200 -13.35 -10.31 1.00
CA GLN A 200 -14.57 -10.07 0.24
C GLN A 200 -15.10 -8.64 0.43
N THR A 201 -15.83 -8.13 -0.55
CA THR A 201 -16.35 -6.75 -0.53
C THR A 201 -17.31 -6.46 0.63
N SER A 202 -18.01 -7.48 1.15
CA SER A 202 -18.94 -7.30 2.28
C SER A 202 -18.23 -6.87 3.57
N ALA A 203 -16.94 -7.20 3.72
CA ALA A 203 -16.13 -6.80 4.87
C ALA A 203 -15.84 -5.29 4.92
N ASP A 204 -15.88 -4.59 3.78
CA ASP A 204 -15.60 -3.15 3.70
C ASP A 204 -16.58 -2.34 4.56
N SER A 205 -17.87 -2.72 4.60
CA SER A 205 -18.87 -2.02 5.41
C SER A 205 -18.67 -2.22 6.92
N ARG A 206 -18.29 -3.43 7.32
CA ARG A 206 -17.96 -3.77 8.72
C ARG A 206 -16.73 -2.99 9.18
N LEU A 207 -15.68 -2.98 8.36
CA LEU A 207 -14.45 -2.23 8.66
C LEU A 207 -14.67 -0.72 8.66
N ALA A 208 -15.38 -0.19 7.66
CA ALA A 208 -15.75 1.23 7.57
C ALA A 208 -16.51 1.68 8.83
N SER A 209 -17.45 0.87 9.29
CA SER A 209 -18.22 1.13 10.51
C SER A 209 -17.32 1.14 11.76
N SER A 210 -16.41 0.15 11.88
CA SER A 210 -15.47 0.07 13.00
C SER A 210 -14.47 1.23 13.05
N LEU A 211 -14.03 1.73 11.90
CA LEU A 211 -13.06 2.84 11.77
C LEU A 211 -13.71 4.23 11.73
N HIS A 212 -15.04 4.29 11.75
CA HIS A 212 -15.84 5.51 11.57
C HIS A 212 -15.44 6.33 10.34
N ILE A 213 -15.24 5.67 9.19
CA ILE A 213 -14.94 6.30 7.90
C ILE A 213 -15.90 5.80 6.82
N PRO A 214 -16.15 6.58 5.75
CA PRO A 214 -17.14 6.19 4.75
C PRO A 214 -16.76 4.92 3.98
N ARG A 215 -15.47 4.72 3.67
CA ARG A 215 -14.92 3.59 2.91
C ARG A 215 -13.49 3.33 3.34
N VAL A 216 -13.09 2.05 3.36
CA VAL A 216 -11.74 1.64 3.75
C VAL A 216 -10.92 1.29 2.51
N GLY A 217 -11.39 0.32 1.72
CA GLY A 217 -10.74 -0.18 0.50
C GLY A 217 -9.45 -0.99 0.74
N ALA A 218 -8.53 -0.46 1.55
CA ALA A 218 -7.28 -1.11 1.93
C ALA A 218 -6.84 -0.69 3.33
N ILE A 219 -6.24 -1.61 4.07
CA ILE A 219 -5.58 -1.37 5.35
C ILE A 219 -4.21 -2.04 5.32
N ALA A 220 -3.17 -1.39 5.85
CA ALA A 220 -1.91 -2.06 6.13
C ALA A 220 -1.50 -1.85 7.58
N ILE A 221 -0.93 -2.90 8.18
CA ILE A 221 -0.48 -2.90 9.58
C ILE A 221 1.05 -2.99 9.57
N TYR A 222 1.69 -2.08 10.30
CA TYR A 222 3.14 -2.13 10.48
C TYR A 222 3.57 -3.33 11.32
N GLU A 223 4.78 -3.82 11.07
CA GLU A 223 5.34 -4.91 11.88
C GLU A 223 5.48 -4.49 13.34
N GLY A 224 4.99 -5.34 14.26
CA GLY A 224 5.11 -5.09 15.70
C GLY A 224 4.10 -4.09 16.25
N ALA A 225 2.98 -3.88 15.55
CA ALA A 225 1.92 -2.99 16.01
C ALA A 225 1.35 -3.46 17.36
N PRO A 226 1.11 -2.53 18.32
CA PRO A 226 0.59 -2.89 19.63
C PRO A 226 -0.81 -3.49 19.51
N GLY A 227 -1.02 -4.67 20.13
CA GLY A 227 -2.30 -5.39 20.06
C GLY A 227 -2.54 -6.18 18.77
N ALA A 228 -1.70 -6.05 17.73
CA ALA A 228 -1.85 -6.78 16.48
C ALA A 228 -1.19 -8.17 16.47
N LYS A 229 -0.41 -8.52 17.50
CA LYS A 229 0.39 -9.75 17.54
C LYS A 229 -0.41 -11.02 17.25
N THR A 230 -1.58 -11.18 17.87
CA THR A 230 -2.46 -12.34 17.66
C THR A 230 -2.95 -12.41 16.20
N LEU A 231 -3.30 -11.26 15.62
CA LEU A 231 -3.71 -11.15 14.23
C LEU A 231 -2.54 -11.46 13.28
N GLU A 232 -1.34 -10.95 13.57
CA GLU A 232 -0.13 -11.26 12.81
C GLU A 232 0.20 -12.75 12.81
N GLU A 233 0.17 -13.40 13.97
CA GLU A 233 0.43 -14.84 14.11
C GLU A 233 -0.61 -15.66 13.35
N TYR A 234 -1.91 -15.33 13.50
CA TYR A 234 -2.99 -16.02 12.81
C TYR A 234 -2.88 -15.90 11.28
N VAL A 235 -2.67 -14.69 10.76
CA VAL A 235 -2.54 -14.44 9.32
C VAL A 235 -1.31 -15.13 8.75
N ARG A 236 -0.19 -15.20 9.49
CA ARG A 236 1.02 -15.89 9.02
C ARG A 236 0.85 -17.40 8.92
N GLU A 237 -0.02 -17.99 9.73
CA GLU A 237 -0.34 -19.42 9.72
C GLU A 237 -1.34 -19.79 8.61
N HIS A 238 -2.36 -18.96 8.39
CA HIS A 238 -3.49 -19.30 7.51
C HIS A 238 -3.39 -18.66 6.11
N VAL A 239 -2.63 -17.58 5.94
CA VAL A 239 -2.51 -16.89 4.65
C VAL A 239 -1.15 -17.15 4.01
N GLY A 240 -1.21 -17.70 2.80
CA GLY A 240 -0.04 -17.98 1.97
C GLY A 240 0.77 -16.73 1.59
N LEU A 241 1.98 -16.97 1.10
CA LEU A 241 2.82 -15.90 0.55
C LEU A 241 2.34 -15.48 -0.84
N THR A 242 2.47 -14.19 -1.12
CA THR A 242 2.30 -13.66 -2.47
C THR A 242 3.51 -14.04 -3.31
N GLU A 243 3.30 -14.68 -4.46
CA GLU A 243 4.40 -15.08 -5.36
C GLU A 243 4.42 -14.20 -6.62
N CYS A 244 5.53 -13.50 -6.85
CA CYS A 244 5.79 -12.70 -8.06
C CYS A 244 7.01 -13.21 -8.83
N LYS A 245 6.93 -14.45 -9.31
CA LYS A 245 8.05 -15.14 -10.00
C LYS A 245 8.59 -14.38 -11.21
N TRP A 246 7.74 -13.61 -11.90
CA TRP A 246 8.19 -12.80 -13.04
C TRP A 246 9.27 -11.79 -12.67
N ILE A 247 9.30 -11.31 -11.42
CA ILE A 247 10.31 -10.37 -10.94
C ILE A 247 11.63 -11.09 -10.77
N ASP A 248 11.60 -12.29 -10.19
CA ASP A 248 12.80 -13.11 -10.02
C ASP A 248 13.39 -13.51 -11.39
N GLU A 249 12.51 -13.85 -12.35
CA GLU A 249 12.86 -14.09 -13.75
C GLU A 249 13.40 -12.83 -14.45
N ALA A 250 12.84 -11.66 -14.17
CA ALA A 250 13.34 -10.41 -14.72
C ALA A 250 14.71 -10.03 -14.12
N MET A 251 14.92 -10.32 -12.83
CA MET A 251 16.16 -10.05 -12.11
C MET A 251 17.31 -10.97 -12.54
N SER A 252 17.03 -12.14 -13.13
CA SER A 252 18.06 -12.97 -13.76
C SER A 252 18.63 -12.37 -15.04
N ALA A 253 18.01 -11.30 -15.58
CA ALA A 253 18.42 -10.60 -16.80
C ALA A 253 18.50 -11.52 -18.04
N GLU A 254 17.74 -12.63 -18.05
CA GLU A 254 17.68 -13.56 -19.17
C GLU A 254 16.58 -13.18 -20.16
N TRP A 255 16.89 -13.19 -21.45
CA TRP A 255 15.88 -13.03 -22.49
C TRP A 255 15.04 -14.31 -22.64
N LYS A 256 13.72 -14.22 -22.37
CA LYS A 256 12.79 -15.37 -22.45
C LYS A 256 12.16 -15.60 -23.84
N GLY A 257 12.46 -14.76 -24.83
CA GLY A 257 11.93 -14.91 -26.20
C GLY A 257 10.50 -14.42 -26.38
N LEU A 258 9.92 -14.69 -27.55
CA LEU A 258 8.55 -14.31 -27.92
C LEU A 258 7.60 -15.51 -27.78
N ASN A 259 6.52 -15.34 -27.01
CA ASN A 259 5.47 -16.35 -26.89
C ASN A 259 4.33 -16.08 -27.88
N VAL A 260 4.29 -16.83 -29.00
CA VAL A 260 3.29 -16.68 -30.07
C VAL A 260 2.37 -17.90 -30.12
N LYS A 261 1.05 -17.67 -30.03
CA LYS A 261 0.01 -18.67 -30.28
C LYS A 261 -0.60 -18.44 -31.65
N ASN A 262 -0.71 -19.51 -32.44
CA ASN A 262 -1.29 -19.47 -33.78
C ASN A 262 -2.71 -20.01 -33.72
N GLU A 263 -3.71 -19.21 -34.07
CA GLU A 263 -5.09 -19.66 -34.21
C GLU A 263 -5.53 -19.55 -35.68
N ILE A 264 -6.06 -20.63 -36.23
CA ILE A 264 -6.72 -20.64 -37.55
C ILE A 264 -8.22 -20.54 -37.29
N PRO A 265 -8.90 -19.45 -37.68
CA PRO A 265 -10.33 -19.31 -37.45
C PRO A 265 -11.10 -20.42 -38.21
N GLY A 266 -11.77 -21.33 -37.49
CA GLY A 266 -12.63 -22.37 -38.08
C GLY A 266 -12.12 -23.81 -38.00
N ALA A 267 -10.97 -24.07 -37.35
CA ALA A 267 -10.55 -25.42 -36.97
C ALA A 267 -10.96 -25.68 -35.50
N LYS A 268 -12.15 -26.26 -35.29
CA LYS A 268 -12.47 -27.04 -34.09
C LYS A 268 -12.56 -28.49 -34.48
#